data_AF-A0A0E4BV17-F1
#
_entry.id   AF-A0A0E4BV17-F1
#
_cell.length_a   1.000
_cell.length_b   1.000
_cell.length_c   1.000
_cell.angle_alpha   90.00
_cell.angle_beta   90.00
_cell.angle_gamma   90.00
#
_symmetry.space_group_name_H-M   'P 1'
#
loop_
_entity.id
_entity.type
_entity.pdbx_description
1 polymer ?
#
loop_
_entity_poly.entity_id
_entity_poly.type
_entity_poly.pdbx_seq_one_letter_code
_entity_poly.pdbx_strand_id
1 'polypeptide(L)'
;MQGSATGLAYRGRTASIGFAHGPLVRVGADNNGERVAGNLAEEALALRAAIDAASGQIADLAGIAGGEAAQILEFQVALLEDEDFIQAIFASIGDGDPADVAWRSALDAQIADYNSAADEYLKARSSDLADLRDRVINILRGDGGPALEIPSGAVVCADDLPPSRFLEIDWSGGGGLALLRGSPTSHVAMLARARGIPMVVQLGAIPDVGANALLDGEGATLELDPSAEQVRLFEKRRESHRKSRASARAILRRPTASWRGERIKLFINIQRVDDLEHPDAQYADGIGLMRTEFLLTERGSLPDEETQFQAYDAVLRWADQRPVTIRTFDAGGDKPVAGFTLDGEANPFLGVRGLRLCLARPEIFAIQLRALARAAVRGNLKVMFPMVTSAAELEAGRKLFADVVQRLQADGIAAMLPELGIMVEVPAAALAITSFKTSFFSIGSNDLAQYVLACDRSNGALAP
;
A
#
# COMPACT_ATOMS: atom_id res chain seq x y z
N MET A 1 49.46 -11.64 9.23
CA MET A 1 48.07 -11.60 9.73
C MET A 1 47.71 -10.16 10.00
N GLN A 2 47.10 -9.47 9.03
CA GLN A 2 46.38 -8.21 9.24
C GLN A 2 44.97 -8.49 8.76
N GLY A 3 44.02 -8.40 9.69
CA GLY A 3 42.65 -8.88 9.53
C GLY A 3 41.94 -8.21 8.36
N SER A 4 41.30 -9.00 7.52
CA SER A 4 40.30 -8.51 6.57
C SER A 4 39.18 -7.87 7.39
N ALA A 5 38.94 -6.58 7.20
CA ALA A 5 37.72 -5.94 7.66
C ALA A 5 36.54 -6.64 6.97
N THR A 6 35.87 -7.54 7.69
CA THR A 6 34.60 -8.12 7.26
C THR A 6 33.56 -7.01 7.34
N GLY A 7 33.07 -6.54 6.19
CA GLY A 7 32.01 -5.53 6.12
C GLY A 7 30.77 -5.96 6.91
N LEU A 8 30.14 -5.02 7.60
CA LEU A 8 28.94 -5.25 8.40
C LEU A 8 27.74 -5.33 7.45
N ALA A 9 27.15 -6.52 7.32
CA ALA A 9 25.97 -6.76 6.48
C ALA A 9 24.73 -6.94 7.36
N TYR A 10 23.67 -6.20 7.04
CA TYR A 10 22.39 -6.18 7.72
C TYR A 10 21.31 -6.68 6.78
N ARG A 11 20.29 -7.33 7.34
CA ARG A 11 19.19 -7.91 6.57
C ARG A 11 17.86 -7.41 7.11
N GLY A 12 16.97 -7.04 6.19
CA GLY A 12 15.63 -6.55 6.49
C GLY A 12 14.61 -7.18 5.55
N ARG A 13 13.60 -6.39 5.19
CA ARG A 13 12.59 -6.74 4.19
C ARG A 13 12.63 -5.76 3.02
N THR A 14 12.44 -6.29 1.81
CA THR A 14 12.30 -5.47 0.61
C THR A 14 11.02 -4.65 0.68
N ALA A 15 11.16 -3.33 0.61
CA ALA A 15 10.06 -2.43 0.33
C ALA A 15 10.04 -2.09 -1.16
N SER A 16 11.16 -1.65 -1.73
CA SER A 16 11.29 -1.33 -3.16
C SER A 16 12.54 -1.96 -3.74
N ILE A 17 12.40 -2.62 -4.89
CA ILE A 17 13.49 -3.34 -5.56
C ILE A 17 14.48 -2.37 -6.21
N GLY A 18 15.73 -2.81 -6.34
CA GLY A 18 16.79 -2.08 -7.03
C GLY A 18 18.08 -2.05 -6.23
N PHE A 19 19.07 -1.28 -6.71
CA PHE A 19 20.42 -1.26 -6.16
C PHE A 19 20.89 0.18 -6.00
N ALA A 20 21.40 0.52 -4.82
CA ALA A 20 22.04 1.80 -4.54
C ALA A 20 23.44 1.59 -3.95
N HIS A 21 24.38 2.43 -4.37
CA HIS A 21 25.74 2.45 -3.86
C HIS A 21 26.19 3.91 -3.77
N GLY A 22 26.59 4.33 -2.59
CA GLY A 22 27.01 5.70 -2.33
C GLY A 22 27.32 5.95 -0.86
N PRO A 23 27.54 7.22 -0.48
CA PRO A 23 27.76 7.59 0.90
C PRO A 23 26.54 7.24 1.76
N LEU A 24 26.79 6.77 2.99
CA LEU A 24 25.74 6.55 3.97
C LEU A 24 25.41 7.88 4.65
N VAL A 25 24.16 8.32 4.56
CA VAL A 25 23.68 9.52 5.27
C VAL A 25 22.64 9.09 6.27
N ARG A 26 22.85 9.39 7.55
CA ARG A 26 21.86 9.13 8.59
C ARG A 26 20.98 10.36 8.80
N VAL A 27 19.67 10.14 8.71
CA VAL A 27 18.66 11.12 9.05
C VAL A 27 18.11 10.70 10.41
N GLY A 28 18.48 11.45 11.44
CA GLY A 28 17.90 11.27 12.77
C GLY A 28 16.48 11.84 12.84
N ALA A 29 15.73 11.45 13.87
CA ALA A 29 14.75 12.36 14.43
C ALA A 29 15.56 13.52 15.01
N ASP A 30 15.45 14.70 14.41
CA ASP A 30 16.31 15.84 14.72
C ASP A 30 16.41 16.04 16.23
N ASN A 31 17.63 16.25 16.71
CA ASN A 31 17.90 16.56 18.11
C ASN A 31 17.31 17.95 18.34
N ASN A 32 16.07 17.93 18.81
CA ASN A 32 15.22 19.05 19.08
C ASN A 32 15.89 20.00 20.10
N GLY A 33 16.79 20.87 19.63
CA GLY A 33 17.57 21.81 20.45
C GLY A 33 16.72 22.71 21.35
N GLU A 34 17.33 23.37 22.33
CA GLU A 34 16.62 24.29 23.23
C GLU A 34 16.39 25.65 22.57
N ARG A 35 15.13 26.10 22.55
CA ARG A 35 14.73 27.45 22.15
C ARG A 35 14.59 28.35 23.36
N VAL A 36 15.05 29.59 23.24
CA VAL A 36 14.79 30.62 24.25
C VAL A 36 13.39 31.20 24.00
N ALA A 37 12.49 31.03 24.97
CA ALA A 37 11.14 31.57 24.89
C ALA A 37 11.15 33.12 24.94
N GLY A 38 10.34 33.74 24.10
CA GLY A 38 10.04 35.17 24.10
C GLY A 38 8.88 35.51 25.04
N ASN A 39 8.33 36.71 24.90
CA ASN A 39 7.11 37.10 25.61
C ASN A 39 5.85 36.49 24.96
N LEU A 40 4.70 36.51 25.67
CA LEU A 40 3.44 35.92 25.21
C LEU A 40 3.03 36.33 23.78
N ALA A 41 3.21 37.61 23.44
CA ALA A 41 2.85 38.12 22.11
C ALA A 41 3.82 37.60 21.03
N GLU A 42 5.12 37.51 21.35
CA GLU A 42 6.15 36.95 20.46
C GLU A 42 5.93 35.44 20.23
N GLU A 43 5.58 34.69 21.28
CA GLU A 43 5.28 33.26 21.18
C GLU A 43 4.07 32.98 20.29
N ALA A 44 2.99 33.75 20.47
CA ALA A 44 1.80 33.60 19.65
C ALA A 44 2.07 33.94 18.16
N LEU A 45 2.84 35.00 17.91
CA LEU A 45 3.24 35.39 16.55
C LEU A 45 4.17 34.34 15.91
N ALA A 46 5.12 33.81 16.68
CA ALA A 46 6.04 32.77 16.23
C ALA A 46 5.28 31.49 15.86
N LEU A 47 4.32 31.05 16.69
CA LEU A 47 3.51 29.88 16.38
C LEU A 47 2.68 30.06 15.10
N ARG A 48 1.99 31.20 14.95
CA ARG A 48 1.21 31.46 13.74
C ARG A 48 2.10 31.45 12.50
N ALA A 49 3.24 32.13 12.54
CA ALA A 49 4.19 32.16 11.43
C ALA A 49 4.74 30.76 11.10
N ALA A 50 4.98 29.92 12.11
CA ALA A 50 5.45 28.55 11.92
C ALA A 50 4.38 27.64 11.30
N ILE A 51 3.12 27.78 11.73
CA ILE A 51 1.97 27.08 11.15
C ILE A 51 1.80 27.47 9.68
N ASP A 52 1.81 28.77 9.38
CA ASP A 52 1.65 29.28 8.01
C ASP A 52 2.78 28.77 7.10
N ALA A 53 4.02 28.78 7.58
CA ALA A 53 5.18 28.26 6.85
C ALA A 53 5.11 26.74 6.65
N ALA A 54 4.72 25.97 7.68
CA ALA A 54 4.54 24.52 7.57
C ALA A 54 3.42 24.17 6.57
N SER A 55 2.29 24.88 6.63
CA SER A 55 1.17 24.69 5.72
C SER A 55 1.57 24.94 4.27
N GLY A 56 2.29 26.03 3.99
CA GLY A 56 2.83 26.31 2.65
C GLY A 56 3.77 25.22 2.14
N GLN A 57 4.72 24.76 2.98
CA GLN A 57 5.63 23.67 2.62
C GLN A 57 4.91 22.36 2.30
N ILE A 58 3.91 21.99 3.12
CA ILE A 58 3.15 20.74 2.93
C ILE A 58 2.29 20.83 1.67
N ALA A 59 1.67 21.98 1.40
CA ALA A 59 0.87 22.20 0.20
C ALA A 59 1.71 22.08 -1.09
N ASP A 60 2.93 22.64 -1.09
CA ASP A 60 3.87 22.50 -2.21
C ASP A 60 4.25 21.02 -2.43
N LEU A 61 4.51 20.27 -1.37
CA LEU A 61 4.80 18.83 -1.44
C LEU A 61 3.60 18.02 -1.94
N ALA A 62 2.37 18.37 -1.53
CA ALA A 62 1.14 17.72 -1.97
C ALA A 62 0.96 17.84 -3.48
N GLY A 63 1.23 19.03 -4.04
CA GLY A 63 1.20 19.28 -5.48
C GLY A 63 2.19 18.43 -6.28
N ILE A 64 3.31 18.03 -5.67
CA ILE A 64 4.36 17.19 -6.30
C ILE A 64 4.05 15.69 -6.17
N ALA A 65 3.44 15.26 -5.05
CA ALA A 65 3.31 13.86 -4.71
C ALA A 65 2.26 13.12 -5.55
N GLY A 66 1.09 13.75 -5.77
CA GLY A 66 -0.07 13.15 -6.42
C GLY A 66 -0.68 11.95 -5.67
N GLY A 67 -1.88 11.54 -6.06
CA GLY A 67 -2.55 10.31 -5.57
C GLY A 67 -2.74 10.27 -4.04
N GLU A 68 -2.57 9.09 -3.45
CA GLU A 68 -2.75 8.83 -2.02
C GLU A 68 -1.76 9.63 -1.15
N ALA A 69 -0.54 9.89 -1.63
CA ALA A 69 0.43 10.70 -0.90
C ALA A 69 0.01 12.17 -0.81
N ALA A 70 -0.62 12.72 -1.84
CA ALA A 70 -1.20 14.06 -1.79
C ALA A 70 -2.34 14.13 -0.76
N GLN A 71 -3.23 13.14 -0.72
CA GLN A 71 -4.33 13.07 0.25
C GLN A 71 -3.86 13.05 1.71
N ILE A 72 -2.70 12.45 1.98
CA ILE A 72 -2.10 12.43 3.33
C ILE A 72 -1.60 13.82 3.71
N LEU A 73 -0.91 14.50 2.80
CA LEU A 73 -0.40 15.86 3.02
C LEU A 73 -1.55 16.88 3.11
N GLU A 74 -2.60 16.73 2.30
CA GLU A 74 -3.83 17.53 2.40
C GLU A 74 -4.51 17.39 3.76
N PHE A 75 -4.50 16.19 4.35
CA PHE A 75 -4.98 16.00 5.73
C PHE A 75 -4.14 16.77 6.75
N GLN A 76 -2.82 16.79 6.61
CA GLN A 76 -1.95 17.59 7.49
C GLN A 76 -2.23 19.09 7.36
N VAL A 77 -2.46 19.59 6.14
CA VAL A 77 -2.87 20.98 5.89
C VAL A 77 -4.21 21.28 6.56
N ALA A 78 -5.21 20.41 6.38
CA ALA A 78 -6.52 20.60 7.00
C ALA A 78 -6.45 20.68 8.53
N LEU A 79 -5.54 19.92 9.16
CA LEU A 79 -5.31 19.99 10.60
C LEU A 79 -4.64 21.32 11.02
N LEU A 80 -3.75 21.86 10.20
CA LEU A 80 -3.17 23.20 10.40
C LEU A 80 -4.15 24.35 10.13
N GLU A 81 -5.29 24.06 9.51
CA GLU A 81 -6.37 25.03 9.28
C GLU A 81 -7.50 24.93 10.32
N ASP A 82 -7.47 23.92 11.19
CA ASP A 82 -8.45 23.72 12.25
C ASP A 82 -8.32 24.80 13.34
N GLU A 83 -9.22 25.77 13.30
CA GLU A 83 -9.24 26.88 14.25
C GLU A 83 -9.48 26.42 15.69
N ASP A 84 -10.33 25.42 15.94
CA ASP A 84 -10.63 24.96 17.30
C ASP A 84 -9.40 24.31 17.94
N PHE A 85 -8.68 23.49 17.16
CA PHE A 85 -7.43 22.88 17.58
C PHE A 85 -6.35 23.95 17.88
N ILE A 86 -6.19 24.90 16.97
CA ILE A 86 -5.18 25.95 17.11
C ILE A 86 -5.49 26.89 18.28
N GLN A 87 -6.77 27.22 18.53
CA GLN A 87 -7.18 28.05 19.67
C GLN A 87 -6.85 27.39 21.01
N ALA A 88 -6.98 26.06 21.11
CA ALA A 88 -6.59 25.33 22.33
C ALA A 88 -5.09 25.46 22.63
N ILE A 89 -4.24 25.47 21.59
CA ILE A 89 -2.78 25.65 21.73
C ILE A 89 -2.46 27.10 22.13
N PHE A 90 -3.12 28.09 21.53
CA PHE A 90 -2.96 29.50 21.92
C PHE A 90 -3.40 29.77 23.36
N ALA A 91 -4.41 29.06 23.87
CA ALA A 91 -4.81 29.17 25.27
C ALA A 91 -3.69 28.72 26.22
N SER A 92 -3.02 27.59 25.93
CA SER A 92 -1.85 27.12 26.70
C SER A 92 -0.68 28.11 26.65
N ILE A 93 -0.44 28.75 25.50
CA ILE A 93 0.53 29.86 25.43
C ILE A 93 0.10 31.01 26.35
N GLY A 94 -1.19 31.37 26.35
CA GLY A 94 -1.75 32.39 27.23
C GLY A 94 -1.56 32.10 28.74
N ASP A 95 -1.51 30.82 29.10
CA ASP A 95 -1.25 30.34 30.47
C ASP A 95 0.24 30.35 30.84
N GLY A 96 1.13 30.67 29.90
CA GLY A 96 2.57 30.88 30.12
C GLY A 96 3.49 29.84 29.50
N ASP A 97 2.95 28.87 28.75
CA ASP A 97 3.77 27.86 28.06
C ASP A 97 4.47 28.46 26.83
N PRO A 98 5.75 28.13 26.57
CA PRO A 98 6.39 28.44 25.29
C PRO A 98 5.68 27.76 24.12
N ALA A 99 5.66 28.40 22.95
CA ALA A 99 4.96 27.92 21.76
C ALA A 99 5.35 26.51 21.34
N ASP A 100 6.64 26.16 21.41
CA ASP A 100 7.14 24.83 21.03
C ASP A 100 6.73 23.75 22.04
N VAL A 101 6.57 24.12 23.31
CA VAL A 101 6.06 23.23 24.37
C VAL A 101 4.56 23.04 24.22
N ALA A 102 3.79 24.14 24.12
CA ALA A 102 2.34 24.11 23.94
C ALA A 102 1.94 23.28 22.72
N TRP A 103 2.61 23.52 21.58
CA TRP A 103 2.41 22.76 20.35
C TRP A 103 2.76 21.28 20.52
N ARG A 104 3.94 20.97 21.06
CA ARG A 104 4.36 19.58 21.28
C ARG A 104 3.38 18.82 22.16
N SER A 105 2.96 19.42 23.28
CA SER A 105 2.06 18.78 24.23
C SER A 105 0.68 18.51 23.63
N ALA A 106 0.14 19.42 22.82
CA ALA A 106 -1.14 19.21 22.14
C ALA A 106 -1.07 18.06 21.13
N LEU A 107 0.00 18.00 20.32
CA LEU A 107 0.17 16.94 19.33
C LEU A 107 0.50 15.60 19.99
N ASP A 108 1.33 15.57 21.03
CA ASP A 108 1.66 14.34 21.76
C ASP A 108 0.42 13.71 22.41
N ALA A 109 -0.52 14.53 22.90
CA ALA A 109 -1.81 14.05 23.39
C ALA A 109 -2.65 13.40 22.28
N GLN A 110 -2.80 14.07 21.13
CA GLN A 110 -3.52 13.48 20.00
C GLN A 110 -2.85 12.21 19.45
N ILE A 111 -1.51 12.19 19.37
CA ILE A 111 -0.74 11.02 18.95
C ILE A 111 -0.97 9.85 19.90
N ALA A 112 -1.02 10.10 21.21
CA ALA A 112 -1.32 9.08 22.21
C ALA A 112 -2.74 8.52 22.03
N ASP A 113 -3.73 9.39 21.81
CA ASP A 113 -5.12 8.98 21.54
C ASP A 113 -5.22 8.11 20.29
N TYR A 114 -4.58 8.52 19.19
CA TYR A 114 -4.56 7.78 17.93
C TYR A 114 -3.88 6.41 18.06
N ASN A 115 -2.76 6.35 18.80
CA ASN A 115 -2.06 5.09 19.05
C ASN A 115 -2.86 4.14 19.96
N SER A 116 -3.72 4.68 20.84
CA SER A 116 -4.59 3.90 21.72
C SER A 116 -5.85 3.36 21.04
N ALA A 117 -6.22 3.91 19.88
CA ALA A 117 -7.39 3.49 19.12
C ALA A 117 -7.27 2.03 18.66
N ALA A 118 -8.40 1.32 18.55
CA ALA A 118 -8.41 -0.04 18.02
C ALA A 118 -8.18 -0.11 16.51
N ASP A 119 -8.48 0.99 15.80
CA ASP A 119 -8.42 1.10 14.35
C ASP A 119 -6.96 1.25 13.86
N GLU A 120 -6.51 0.33 13.00
CA GLU A 120 -5.18 0.38 12.37
C GLU A 120 -5.00 1.62 11.49
N TYR A 121 -6.07 2.14 10.90
CA TYR A 121 -6.01 3.37 10.11
C TYR A 121 -5.67 4.58 10.99
N LEU A 122 -6.30 4.71 12.17
CA LEU A 122 -5.97 5.78 13.11
C LEU A 122 -4.54 5.63 13.65
N LYS A 123 -4.08 4.41 13.91
CA LYS A 123 -2.67 4.18 14.28
C LYS A 123 -1.71 4.59 13.17
N ALA A 124 -2.03 4.32 11.92
CA ALA A 124 -1.21 4.74 10.78
C ALA A 124 -1.15 6.28 10.65
N ARG A 125 -2.21 7.00 11.04
CA ARG A 125 -2.24 8.47 11.06
C ARG A 125 -1.40 9.11 12.17
N SER A 126 -1.01 8.37 13.22
CA SER A 126 -0.21 8.93 14.31
C SER A 126 1.19 9.36 13.86
N SER A 127 1.76 8.70 12.84
CA SER A 127 3.02 9.12 12.23
C SER A 127 2.88 10.43 11.44
N ASP A 128 1.72 10.67 10.83
CA ASP A 128 1.45 11.92 10.10
C ASP A 128 1.38 13.11 11.07
N LEU A 129 0.79 12.89 12.25
CA LEU A 129 0.75 13.87 13.34
C LEU A 129 2.14 14.12 13.93
N ALA A 130 2.95 13.08 14.11
CA ALA A 130 4.32 13.21 14.60
C ALA A 130 5.19 14.01 13.61
N ASP A 131 5.04 13.76 12.31
CA ASP A 131 5.70 14.52 11.25
C ASP A 131 5.30 16.01 11.28
N LEU A 132 4.00 16.28 11.40
CA LEU A 132 3.51 17.65 11.51
C LEU A 132 4.02 18.35 12.77
N ARG A 133 4.00 17.64 13.91
CA ARG A 133 4.52 18.12 15.19
C ARG A 133 5.96 18.59 15.05
N ASP A 134 6.82 17.71 14.52
CA ASP A 134 8.26 17.95 14.44
C ASP A 134 8.59 19.05 13.42
N ARG A 135 7.84 19.13 12.30
CA ARG A 135 7.99 20.21 11.31
C ARG A 135 7.77 21.60 11.90
N VAL A 136 6.65 21.82 12.61
CA VAL A 136 6.34 23.13 13.20
C VAL A 136 7.34 23.48 14.30
N ILE A 137 7.77 22.50 15.10
CA ILE A 137 8.82 22.69 16.13
C ILE A 137 10.13 23.13 15.48
N ASN A 138 10.56 22.50 14.39
CA ASN A 138 11.79 22.87 13.69
C ASN A 138 11.73 24.33 13.19
N ILE A 139 10.60 24.74 12.60
CA ILE A 139 10.40 26.12 12.14
C ILE A 139 10.45 27.10 13.32
N LEU A 140 9.76 26.79 14.43
CA LEU A 140 9.73 27.62 15.65
C LEU A 140 11.12 27.87 16.25
N ARG A 141 12.00 26.88 16.14
CA ARG A 141 13.34 26.91 16.74
C ARG A 141 14.37 27.64 15.90
N GLY A 142 13.99 28.13 14.71
CA GLY A 142 14.91 28.77 13.77
C GLY A 142 15.82 27.77 13.06
N ASP A 143 15.74 26.48 13.44
CA ASP A 143 16.22 25.35 12.66
C ASP A 143 15.22 25.07 11.52
N GLY A 144 15.11 26.03 10.61
CA GLY A 144 15.12 25.66 9.20
C GLY A 144 16.50 25.11 8.87
N GLY A 145 16.92 24.04 9.59
CA GLY A 145 18.27 23.53 9.62
C GLY A 145 18.79 23.37 8.20
N PRO A 146 20.11 23.47 7.97
CA PRO A 146 20.67 23.36 6.62
C PRO A 146 19.99 22.19 5.93
N ALA A 147 19.30 22.48 4.81
CA ALA A 147 18.60 21.47 4.02
C ALA A 147 19.52 20.26 3.98
N LEU A 148 19.04 19.11 4.48
CA LEU A 148 19.87 17.92 4.67
C LEU A 148 20.55 17.68 3.33
N GLU A 149 21.82 18.08 3.20
CA GLU A 149 22.52 18.07 1.93
C GLU A 149 22.90 16.62 1.68
N ILE A 150 21.92 15.87 1.21
CA ILE A 150 22.05 14.46 0.88
C ILE A 150 22.81 14.44 -0.44
N PRO A 151 24.06 13.92 -0.46
CA PRO A 151 24.81 13.86 -1.69
C PRO A 151 24.08 13.01 -2.72
N SER A 152 24.16 13.42 -3.99
CA SER A 152 23.63 12.64 -5.11
C SER A 152 24.07 11.18 -5.03
N GLY A 153 23.12 10.24 -5.02
CA GLY A 153 23.39 8.79 -4.97
C GLY A 153 23.58 8.22 -3.56
N ALA A 154 23.37 9.00 -2.50
CA ALA A 154 23.49 8.53 -1.12
C ALA A 154 22.49 7.41 -0.76
N VAL A 155 22.91 6.58 0.20
CA VAL A 155 22.00 5.66 0.90
C VAL A 155 21.57 6.35 2.19
N VAL A 156 20.31 6.78 2.21
CA VAL A 156 19.69 7.43 3.37
C VAL A 156 19.29 6.35 4.37
N CYS A 157 19.72 6.47 5.61
CA CYS A 157 19.42 5.56 6.71
C CYS A 157 18.69 6.29 7.83
N ALA A 158 17.54 5.79 8.25
CA ALA A 158 16.74 6.41 9.32
C ALA A 158 16.03 5.34 10.16
N ASP A 159 15.60 5.71 11.37
CA ASP A 159 14.75 4.81 12.19
C ASP A 159 13.42 4.55 11.49
N ASP A 160 12.77 5.63 11.08
CA ASP A 160 11.60 5.68 10.21
C ASP A 160 11.69 6.97 9.39
N LEU A 161 10.92 7.08 8.31
CA LEU A 161 10.89 8.28 7.49
C LEU A 161 9.43 8.62 7.12
N PRO A 162 8.93 9.81 7.47
CA PRO A 162 7.60 10.22 7.06
C PRO A 162 7.55 10.61 5.56
N PRO A 163 6.35 10.59 4.93
CA PRO A 163 6.20 10.92 3.51
C PRO A 163 6.72 12.31 3.12
N SER A 164 6.53 13.33 3.97
CA SER A 164 6.97 14.69 3.68
C SER A 164 8.49 14.75 3.55
N ARG A 165 9.23 14.15 4.49
CA ARG A 165 10.69 14.05 4.45
C ARG A 165 11.18 13.26 3.25
N PHE A 166 10.49 12.16 2.88
CA PHE A 166 10.85 11.43 1.66
C PHE A 166 10.76 12.30 0.40
N LEU A 167 9.75 13.17 0.31
CA LEU A 167 9.53 14.05 -0.84
C LEU A 167 10.48 15.25 -0.90
N GLU A 168 11.01 15.69 0.26
CA GLU A 168 12.02 16.76 0.33
C GLU A 168 13.40 16.32 -0.18
N ILE A 169 13.69 15.02 -0.17
CA ILE A 169 14.97 14.48 -0.63
C ILE A 169 15.00 14.49 -2.16
N ASP A 170 16.04 15.10 -2.74
CA ASP A 170 16.27 15.03 -4.18
C ASP A 170 16.85 13.66 -4.57
N TRP A 171 15.99 12.81 -5.15
CA TRP A 171 16.34 11.49 -5.64
C TRP A 171 16.84 11.46 -7.10
N SER A 172 16.98 12.63 -7.76
CA SER A 172 17.38 12.71 -9.18
C SER A 172 18.76 12.09 -9.45
N GLY A 173 19.66 12.18 -8.47
CA GLY A 173 20.98 11.55 -8.46
C GLY A 173 20.98 10.03 -8.25
N GLY A 174 19.80 9.43 -8.07
CA GLY A 174 19.66 8.08 -7.54
C GLY A 174 19.90 8.04 -6.04
N GLY A 175 20.21 6.85 -5.52
CA GLY A 175 20.35 6.62 -4.08
C GLY A 175 19.42 5.51 -3.63
N GLY A 176 19.26 5.36 -2.32
CA GLY A 176 18.38 4.35 -1.74
C GLY A 176 18.00 4.67 -0.30
N LEU A 177 16.96 4.01 0.20
CA LEU A 177 16.43 4.23 1.54
C LEU A 177 16.52 2.95 2.39
N ALA A 178 17.14 3.07 3.56
CA ALA A 178 17.31 2.01 4.54
C ALA A 178 16.61 2.41 5.84
N LEU A 179 15.54 1.72 6.22
CA LEU A 179 14.85 1.99 7.48
C LEU A 179 15.10 0.89 8.53
N LEU A 180 15.40 1.32 9.75
CA LEU A 180 15.55 0.38 10.87
C LEU A 180 14.20 -0.23 11.26
N ARG A 181 13.12 0.57 11.16
CA ARG A 181 11.72 0.21 11.39
C ARG A 181 10.92 0.39 10.10
N GLY A 182 9.59 0.42 10.19
CA GLY A 182 8.68 0.57 9.05
C GLY A 182 8.13 -0.73 8.48
N SER A 183 7.34 -0.61 7.42
CA SER A 183 6.65 -1.72 6.75
C SER A 183 6.88 -1.67 5.23
N PRO A 184 7.00 -2.82 4.54
CA PRO A 184 6.97 -2.87 3.08
C PRO A 184 5.69 -2.29 2.47
N THR A 185 4.61 -2.17 3.24
CA THR A 185 3.32 -1.63 2.78
C THR A 185 3.09 -0.18 3.21
N SER A 186 4.09 0.52 3.77
CA SER A 186 3.92 1.92 4.17
C SER A 186 3.78 2.85 2.96
N HIS A 187 3.22 4.04 3.17
CA HIS A 187 3.10 5.07 2.14
C HIS A 187 4.45 5.46 1.54
N VAL A 188 5.51 5.53 2.36
CA VAL A 188 6.88 5.76 1.87
C VAL A 188 7.37 4.60 1.01
N ALA A 189 7.03 3.35 1.34
CA ALA A 189 7.36 2.21 0.48
C ALA A 189 6.66 2.28 -0.88
N MET A 190 5.41 2.75 -0.93
CA MET A 190 4.71 3.01 -2.18
C MET A 190 5.35 4.14 -2.99
N LEU A 191 5.67 5.27 -2.35
CA LEU A 191 6.37 6.40 -2.98
C LEU A 191 7.73 6.00 -3.55
N ALA A 192 8.50 5.20 -2.80
CA ALA A 192 9.78 4.67 -3.24
C ALA A 192 9.63 3.79 -4.49
N ARG A 193 8.62 2.92 -4.55
CA ARG A 193 8.33 2.11 -5.75
C ARG A 193 7.96 2.97 -6.95
N ALA A 194 7.08 3.95 -6.75
CA ALA A 194 6.62 4.85 -7.81
C ALA A 194 7.78 5.65 -8.43
N ARG A 195 8.74 6.09 -7.59
CA ARG A 195 9.95 6.79 -8.04
C ARG A 195 11.12 5.85 -8.42
N GLY A 196 10.95 4.54 -8.28
CA GLY A 196 11.98 3.54 -8.57
C GLY A 196 13.21 3.61 -7.64
N ILE A 197 13.03 4.12 -6.42
CA ILE A 197 14.07 4.22 -5.40
C ILE A 197 14.16 2.89 -4.65
N PRO A 198 15.33 2.22 -4.61
CA PRO A 198 15.54 1.01 -3.83
C PRO A 198 15.30 1.28 -2.35
N MET A 199 14.57 0.39 -1.68
CA MET A 199 14.22 0.56 -0.26
C MET A 199 14.20 -0.77 0.50
N VAL A 200 14.89 -0.80 1.64
CA VAL A 200 14.88 -1.92 2.59
C VAL A 200 14.42 -1.39 3.95
N VAL A 201 13.50 -2.10 4.59
CA VAL A 201 12.94 -1.75 5.91
C VAL A 201 13.21 -2.85 6.92
N GLN A 202 12.96 -2.59 8.21
CA GLN A 202 13.10 -3.58 9.28
C GLN A 202 14.52 -4.15 9.40
N LEU A 203 15.54 -3.31 9.18
CA LEU A 203 16.95 -3.69 9.33
C LEU A 203 17.38 -3.93 10.79
N GLY A 204 16.54 -3.53 11.75
CA GLY A 204 16.87 -3.59 13.18
C GLY A 204 17.90 -2.54 13.58
N ALA A 205 18.58 -2.74 14.70
CA ALA A 205 19.57 -1.77 15.19
C ALA A 205 20.86 -1.84 14.36
N ILE A 206 21.24 -0.73 13.73
CA ILE A 206 22.48 -0.56 12.98
C ILE A 206 23.36 0.48 13.70
N PRO A 207 24.61 0.17 14.06
CA PRO A 207 25.51 1.08 14.76
C PRO A 207 25.76 2.36 13.95
N ASP A 208 25.96 3.47 14.65
CA ASP A 208 26.24 4.78 14.06
C ASP A 208 27.69 4.90 13.56
N VAL A 209 28.02 4.04 12.60
CA VAL A 209 29.33 3.93 11.93
C VAL A 209 29.09 3.63 10.45
N GLY A 210 30.04 3.99 9.60
CA GLY A 210 29.98 3.73 8.15
C GLY A 210 30.00 5.01 7.33
N ALA A 211 30.86 5.07 6.33
CA ALA A 211 30.93 6.19 5.38
C ALA A 211 30.25 5.87 4.05
N ASN A 212 30.29 4.61 3.61
CA ASN A 212 29.69 4.14 2.37
C ASN A 212 28.79 2.93 2.61
N ALA A 213 27.79 2.78 1.74
CA ALA A 213 26.87 1.65 1.82
C ALA A 213 26.50 1.09 0.45
N LEU A 214 26.23 -0.22 0.45
CA LEU A 214 25.56 -0.94 -0.64
C LEU A 214 24.16 -1.33 -0.15
N LEU A 215 23.14 -0.85 -0.83
CA LEU A 215 21.76 -1.23 -0.58
C LEU A 215 21.27 -2.14 -1.72
N ASP A 216 20.98 -3.38 -1.38
CA ASP A 216 20.37 -4.37 -2.27
C ASP A 216 18.88 -4.50 -1.89
N GLY A 217 18.03 -3.80 -2.62
CA GLY A 217 16.57 -3.86 -2.45
C GLY A 217 16.00 -5.21 -2.89
N GLU A 218 16.68 -5.97 -3.74
CA GLU A 218 16.22 -7.30 -4.18
C GLU A 218 16.56 -8.38 -3.14
N GLY A 219 17.78 -8.35 -2.61
CA GLY A 219 18.27 -9.23 -1.55
C GLY A 219 17.86 -8.83 -0.13
N ALA A 220 17.25 -7.66 0.03
CA ALA A 220 16.90 -7.03 1.30
C ALA A 220 18.11 -6.85 2.25
N THR A 221 19.25 -6.40 1.71
CA THR A 221 20.48 -6.23 2.50
C THR A 221 21.06 -4.82 2.42
N LEU A 222 21.65 -4.38 3.53
CA LEU A 222 22.48 -3.19 3.63
C LEU A 222 23.89 -3.62 4.05
N GLU A 223 24.90 -3.31 3.26
CA GLU A 223 26.32 -3.55 3.60
C GLU A 223 27.02 -2.22 3.86
N LEU A 224 27.66 -2.07 5.02
CA LEU A 224 28.41 -0.87 5.41
C LEU A 224 29.91 -1.05 5.18
N ASP A 225 30.56 0.01 4.70
CA ASP A 225 31.98 0.10 4.36
C ASP A 225 32.49 -1.16 3.62
N PRO A 226 31.87 -1.48 2.45
CA PRO A 226 32.18 -2.70 1.71
C PRO A 226 33.64 -2.71 1.23
N SER A 227 34.24 -3.90 1.18
CA SER A 227 35.52 -4.11 0.51
C SER A 227 35.41 -3.87 -1.01
N ALA A 228 36.54 -3.59 -1.67
CA ALA A 228 36.58 -3.42 -3.12
C ALA A 228 36.03 -4.64 -3.90
N GLU A 229 36.16 -5.85 -3.33
CA GLU A 229 35.58 -7.06 -3.91
C GLU A 229 34.04 -7.08 -3.81
N GLN A 230 33.48 -6.69 -2.65
CA GLN A 230 32.03 -6.58 -2.46
C GLN A 230 31.43 -5.55 -3.41
N VAL A 231 32.06 -4.36 -3.53
CA VAL A 231 31.64 -3.32 -4.49
C VAL A 231 31.66 -3.87 -5.93
N ARG A 232 32.72 -4.56 -6.34
CA ARG A 232 32.82 -5.16 -7.69
C ARG A 232 31.69 -6.16 -7.96
N LEU A 233 31.39 -7.04 -7.00
CA LEU A 233 30.31 -8.02 -7.13
C LEU A 233 28.93 -7.35 -7.17
N PHE A 234 28.73 -6.32 -6.35
CA PHE A 234 27.51 -5.52 -6.31
C PHE A 234 27.27 -4.78 -7.62
N GLU A 235 28.26 -4.07 -8.16
CA GLU A 235 28.12 -3.37 -9.45
C GLU A 235 27.85 -4.34 -10.61
N LYS A 236 28.41 -5.56 -10.57
CA LYS A 236 28.07 -6.61 -11.54
C LYS A 236 26.60 -7.02 -11.45
N ARG A 237 26.05 -7.18 -10.23
CA ARG A 237 24.62 -7.47 -10.01
C ARG A 237 23.75 -6.32 -10.50
N ARG A 238 24.07 -5.08 -10.11
CA ARG A 238 23.39 -3.85 -10.54
C ARG A 238 23.34 -3.71 -12.07
N GLU A 239 24.46 -3.97 -12.75
CA GLU A 239 24.51 -3.92 -14.21
C GLU A 239 23.69 -5.03 -14.86
N SER A 240 23.74 -6.25 -14.31
CA SER A 240 22.90 -7.35 -14.77
C SER A 240 21.41 -7.02 -14.64
N HIS A 241 21.00 -6.46 -13.49
CA HIS A 241 19.64 -6.00 -13.27
C HIS A 241 19.25 -4.88 -14.25
N ARG A 242 20.12 -3.88 -14.46
CA ARG A 242 19.89 -2.81 -15.44
C ARG A 242 19.69 -3.35 -16.85
N LYS A 243 20.54 -4.28 -17.29
CA LYS A 243 20.43 -4.95 -18.60
C LYS A 243 19.15 -5.78 -18.71
N SER A 244 18.79 -6.51 -17.66
CA SER A 244 17.55 -7.29 -17.60
C SER A 244 16.32 -6.40 -17.71
N ARG A 245 16.29 -5.25 -17.02
CA ARG A 245 15.17 -4.29 -17.11
C ARG A 245 15.05 -3.67 -18.50
N ALA A 246 16.19 -3.34 -19.11
CA ALA A 246 16.23 -2.82 -20.49
C ALA A 246 15.77 -3.86 -21.52
N SER A 247 16.21 -5.13 -21.38
CA SER A 247 15.78 -6.21 -22.26
C SER A 247 14.31 -6.56 -22.06
N ALA A 248 13.81 -6.56 -20.82
CA ALA A 248 12.40 -6.72 -20.50
C ALA A 248 11.54 -5.64 -21.18
N ARG A 249 11.96 -4.36 -21.11
CA ARG A 249 11.27 -3.25 -21.78
C ARG A 249 11.17 -3.48 -23.29
N ALA A 250 12.23 -3.99 -23.91
CA ALA A 250 12.28 -4.25 -25.36
C ALA A 250 11.33 -5.39 -25.80
N ILE A 251 10.89 -6.24 -24.88
CA ILE A 251 9.99 -7.37 -25.17
C ILE A 251 8.56 -7.18 -24.67
N LEU A 252 8.23 -6.09 -23.99
CA LEU A 252 6.87 -5.83 -23.45
C LEU A 252 5.76 -5.96 -24.49
N ARG A 253 6.04 -5.61 -25.76
CA ARG A 253 5.07 -5.69 -26.87
C ARG A 253 5.02 -7.06 -27.54
N ARG A 254 5.90 -8.00 -27.19
CA ARG A 254 5.96 -9.31 -27.82
C ARG A 254 4.89 -10.22 -27.20
N PRO A 255 4.21 -11.05 -28.01
CA PRO A 255 3.30 -12.06 -27.48
C PRO A 255 4.03 -13.01 -26.53
N THR A 256 3.41 -13.32 -25.40
CA THR A 256 3.97 -14.26 -24.43
C THR A 256 3.80 -15.69 -24.94
N ALA A 257 4.89 -16.45 -24.93
CA ALA A 257 4.88 -17.85 -25.29
C ALA A 257 5.84 -18.65 -24.39
N SER A 258 5.52 -19.93 -24.19
CA SER A 258 6.44 -20.88 -23.57
C SER A 258 7.67 -21.07 -24.46
N TRP A 259 8.72 -21.72 -23.92
CA TRP A 259 9.89 -22.10 -24.70
C TRP A 259 9.57 -23.03 -25.88
N ARG A 260 8.40 -23.68 -25.87
CA ARG A 260 7.88 -24.52 -26.97
C ARG A 260 7.03 -23.75 -27.97
N GLY A 261 6.83 -22.44 -27.77
CA GLY A 261 6.00 -21.60 -28.62
C GLY A 261 4.50 -21.63 -28.30
N GLU A 262 4.09 -22.31 -27.22
CA GLU A 262 2.69 -22.32 -26.79
C GLU A 262 2.32 -20.95 -26.23
N ARG A 263 1.25 -20.35 -26.73
CA ARG A 263 0.83 -19.00 -26.30
C ARG A 263 0.35 -19.03 -24.86
N ILE A 264 0.90 -18.14 -24.04
CA ILE A 264 0.47 -17.89 -22.66
C ILE A 264 -0.13 -16.48 -22.64
N LYS A 265 -1.17 -16.26 -21.84
CA LYS A 265 -1.71 -14.91 -21.62
C LYS A 265 -1.13 -14.35 -20.33
N LEU A 266 -0.65 -13.12 -20.37
CA LEU A 266 -0.22 -12.37 -19.19
C LEU A 266 -1.29 -11.37 -18.84
N PHE A 267 -1.94 -11.61 -17.71
CA PHE A 267 -2.92 -10.70 -17.15
C PHE A 267 -2.37 -9.97 -15.94
N ILE A 268 -2.89 -8.78 -15.69
CA ILE A 268 -2.59 -8.01 -14.48
C ILE A 268 -3.67 -8.25 -13.42
N ASN A 269 -3.27 -8.10 -12.16
CA ASN A 269 -4.19 -8.06 -11.03
C ASN A 269 -4.30 -6.61 -10.55
N ILE A 270 -5.52 -6.16 -10.30
CA ILE A 270 -5.80 -4.80 -9.83
C ILE A 270 -6.62 -4.85 -8.53
N GLN A 271 -6.38 -3.87 -7.67
CA GLN A 271 -7.14 -3.59 -6.46
C GLN A 271 -8.10 -2.42 -6.65
N ARG A 272 -7.73 -1.42 -7.47
CA ARG A 272 -8.55 -0.23 -7.75
C ARG A 272 -8.52 0.08 -9.25
N VAL A 273 -9.41 0.97 -9.70
CA VAL A 273 -9.43 1.42 -11.10
C VAL A 273 -8.13 2.17 -11.44
N ASP A 274 -7.58 2.91 -10.47
CA ASP A 274 -6.38 3.75 -10.62
C ASP A 274 -5.12 2.93 -10.92
N ASP A 275 -5.08 1.64 -10.57
CA ASP A 275 -3.97 0.74 -10.92
C ASP A 275 -3.76 0.63 -12.45
N LEU A 276 -4.79 0.97 -13.24
CA LEU A 276 -4.76 0.96 -14.70
C LEU A 276 -4.02 2.16 -15.30
N GLU A 277 -3.70 3.19 -14.50
CA GLU A 277 -2.89 4.34 -14.92
C GLU A 277 -1.41 3.97 -15.07
N HIS A 278 -0.99 2.82 -14.54
CA HIS A 278 0.39 2.36 -14.67
C HIS A 278 0.80 2.24 -16.16
N PRO A 279 1.92 2.85 -16.61
CA PRO A 279 2.30 2.91 -18.03
C PRO A 279 2.39 1.56 -18.74
N ASP A 280 2.66 0.49 -17.98
CA ASP A 280 2.84 -0.85 -18.52
C ASP A 280 1.56 -1.69 -18.53
N ALA A 281 0.48 -1.23 -17.88
CA ALA A 281 -0.79 -1.94 -17.85
C ALA A 281 -1.32 -2.18 -19.28
N GLN A 282 -1.06 -1.26 -20.21
CA GLN A 282 -1.45 -1.37 -21.61
C GLN A 282 -0.90 -2.61 -22.33
N TYR A 283 0.22 -3.16 -21.86
CA TYR A 283 0.86 -4.33 -22.48
C TYR A 283 0.27 -5.67 -22.00
N ALA A 284 -0.62 -5.64 -21.01
CA ALA A 284 -1.30 -6.83 -20.52
C ALA A 284 -2.34 -7.34 -21.54
N ASP A 285 -2.48 -8.66 -21.61
CA ASP A 285 -3.49 -9.34 -22.41
C ASP A 285 -4.92 -9.17 -21.84
N GLY A 286 -5.07 -8.53 -20.67
CA GLY A 286 -6.32 -8.36 -19.93
C GLY A 286 -6.10 -8.31 -18.41
N ILE A 287 -7.20 -8.42 -17.65
CA ILE A 287 -7.21 -8.41 -16.19
C ILE A 287 -7.60 -9.80 -15.67
N GLY A 288 -6.69 -10.39 -14.91
CA GLY A 288 -6.81 -11.76 -14.40
C GLY A 288 -7.52 -11.81 -13.06
N LEU A 289 -7.49 -10.71 -12.32
CA LEU A 289 -8.18 -10.54 -11.06
C LEU A 289 -8.37 -9.04 -10.77
N MET A 290 -9.61 -8.60 -10.70
CA MET A 290 -10.00 -7.40 -9.98
C MET A 290 -10.55 -7.82 -8.62
N ARG A 291 -9.89 -7.35 -7.56
CA ARG A 291 -10.38 -7.44 -6.18
C ARG A 291 -11.48 -6.40 -5.98
N THR A 292 -12.59 -6.77 -5.34
CA THR A 292 -13.75 -5.88 -5.14
C THR A 292 -13.85 -5.32 -3.75
N GLU A 293 -12.94 -5.71 -2.85
CA GLU A 293 -12.98 -5.34 -1.43
C GLU A 293 -12.70 -3.84 -1.21
N PHE A 294 -12.03 -3.15 -2.14
CA PHE A 294 -11.84 -1.69 -2.06
C PHE A 294 -13.16 -0.92 -2.02
N LEU A 295 -14.21 -1.47 -2.65
CA LEU A 295 -15.55 -0.88 -2.65
C LEU A 295 -16.20 -0.95 -1.26
N LEU A 296 -15.67 -1.78 -0.36
CA LEU A 296 -16.19 -1.98 1.01
C LEU A 296 -15.50 -1.07 2.03
N THR A 297 -14.38 -0.44 1.67
CA THR A 297 -13.46 0.24 2.62
C THR A 297 -13.76 1.73 2.80
N GLU A 298 -14.56 2.37 1.95
CA GLU A 298 -14.51 3.83 1.81
C GLU A 298 -15.53 4.70 2.56
N ARG A 299 -16.54 4.17 3.26
CA ARG A 299 -17.45 4.95 4.14
C ARG A 299 -18.48 4.00 4.76
N GLY A 300 -18.20 3.38 5.92
CA GLY A 300 -19.15 2.79 6.88
C GLY A 300 -20.46 2.09 6.41
N SER A 301 -20.60 1.77 5.12
CA SER A 301 -21.84 1.46 4.42
C SER A 301 -21.48 0.73 3.14
N LEU A 302 -22.32 -0.22 2.76
CA LEU A 302 -22.09 -1.07 1.61
C LEU A 302 -22.34 -0.28 0.32
N PRO A 303 -21.49 -0.46 -0.71
CA PRO A 303 -21.62 0.27 -1.97
C PRO A 303 -22.93 -0.13 -2.67
N ASP A 304 -23.66 0.85 -3.18
CA ASP A 304 -24.87 0.58 -3.96
C ASP A 304 -24.56 -0.02 -5.34
N GLU A 305 -25.62 -0.48 -6.03
CA GLU A 305 -25.50 -1.12 -7.34
C GLU A 305 -24.82 -0.22 -8.37
N GLU A 306 -25.14 1.08 -8.37
CA GLU A 306 -24.66 2.02 -9.39
C GLU A 306 -23.18 2.34 -9.20
N THR A 307 -22.74 2.53 -7.96
CA THR A 307 -21.33 2.70 -7.59
C THR A 307 -20.50 1.50 -8.04
N GLN A 308 -20.97 0.28 -7.78
CA GLN A 308 -20.31 -0.94 -8.22
C GLN A 308 -20.29 -1.06 -9.75
N PHE A 309 -21.41 -0.80 -10.41
CA PHE A 309 -21.52 -0.84 -11.88
C PHE A 309 -20.54 0.13 -12.55
N GLN A 310 -20.43 1.36 -12.05
CA GLN A 310 -19.52 2.37 -12.61
C GLN A 310 -18.06 1.93 -12.50
N ALA A 311 -17.65 1.35 -11.36
CA ALA A 311 -16.31 0.80 -11.20
C ALA A 311 -16.04 -0.34 -12.20
N TYR A 312 -16.99 -1.26 -12.39
CA TYR A 312 -16.83 -2.38 -13.33
C TYR A 312 -16.83 -1.92 -14.79
N ASP A 313 -17.70 -0.97 -15.18
CA ASP A 313 -17.75 -0.42 -16.54
C ASP A 313 -16.47 0.36 -16.86
N ALA A 314 -15.89 1.09 -15.91
CA ALA A 314 -14.60 1.78 -16.11
C ALA A 314 -13.48 0.80 -16.48
N VAL A 315 -13.38 -0.31 -15.75
CA VAL A 315 -12.38 -1.36 -15.99
C VAL A 315 -12.62 -2.06 -17.34
N LEU A 316 -13.87 -2.35 -17.69
CA LEU A 316 -14.23 -2.96 -18.98
C LEU A 316 -13.92 -2.04 -20.16
N ARG A 317 -14.20 -0.73 -20.05
CA ARG A 317 -13.86 0.25 -21.10
C ARG A 317 -12.36 0.32 -21.34
N TRP A 318 -11.54 0.27 -20.28
CA TRP A 318 -10.08 0.21 -20.41
C TRP A 318 -9.62 -1.08 -21.10
N ALA A 319 -10.26 -2.20 -20.79
CA ALA A 319 -9.89 -3.50 -21.34
C ALA A 319 -10.28 -3.67 -22.81
N ASP A 320 -11.31 -2.94 -23.28
CA ASP A 320 -11.92 -3.11 -24.60
C ASP A 320 -12.36 -4.57 -24.82
N GLN A 321 -11.77 -5.29 -25.78
CA GLN A 321 -12.10 -6.70 -26.04
C GLN A 321 -11.32 -7.69 -25.15
N ARG A 322 -10.35 -7.19 -24.38
CA ARG A 322 -9.53 -8.03 -23.49
C ARG A 322 -10.37 -8.54 -22.32
N PRO A 323 -10.17 -9.80 -21.89
CA PRO A 323 -10.92 -10.36 -20.77
C PRO A 323 -10.65 -9.61 -19.48
N VAL A 324 -11.69 -9.38 -18.69
CA VAL A 324 -11.64 -8.85 -17.34
C VAL A 324 -12.25 -9.86 -16.39
N THR A 325 -11.48 -10.32 -15.41
CA THR A 325 -12.00 -11.24 -14.40
C THR A 325 -12.19 -10.52 -13.08
N ILE A 326 -13.45 -10.37 -12.66
CA ILE A 326 -13.82 -9.73 -11.40
C ILE A 326 -14.13 -10.81 -10.37
N ARG A 327 -13.53 -10.72 -9.18
CA ARG A 327 -13.84 -11.59 -8.05
C ARG A 327 -14.95 -10.97 -7.23
N THR A 328 -15.99 -11.74 -6.93
CA THR A 328 -17.03 -11.29 -5.99
C THR A 328 -16.45 -11.04 -4.60
N PHE A 329 -17.20 -10.42 -3.70
CA PHE A 329 -16.68 -10.04 -2.39
C PHE A 329 -16.03 -11.20 -1.64
N ASP A 330 -14.77 -11.01 -1.24
CA ASP A 330 -14.03 -11.85 -0.29
C ASP A 330 -13.83 -11.08 1.02
N ALA A 331 -14.96 -10.79 1.67
CA ALA A 331 -14.99 -10.18 3.01
C ALA A 331 -15.09 -11.26 4.10
N GLY A 332 -14.69 -10.89 5.32
CA GLY A 332 -14.47 -11.81 6.44
C GLY A 332 -13.00 -12.21 6.56
N GLY A 333 -12.61 -12.84 7.67
CA GLY A 333 -11.20 -13.06 7.98
C GLY A 333 -10.56 -11.84 8.63
N ASP A 334 -9.51 -11.32 8.01
CA ASP A 334 -8.75 -10.12 8.42
C ASP A 334 -9.42 -8.79 8.04
N LYS A 335 -10.57 -8.85 7.33
CA LYS A 335 -11.26 -7.68 6.77
C LYS A 335 -12.74 -7.64 7.18
N PRO A 336 -13.06 -7.27 8.43
CA PRO A 336 -14.43 -7.09 8.87
C PRO A 336 -15.09 -5.92 8.13
N VAL A 337 -16.37 -6.07 7.78
CA VAL A 337 -17.17 -5.05 7.11
C VAL A 337 -18.47 -4.88 7.89
N ALA A 338 -18.65 -3.71 8.50
CA ALA A 338 -19.80 -3.39 9.33
C ALA A 338 -21.11 -3.68 8.59
N GLY A 339 -22.03 -4.39 9.25
CA GLY A 339 -23.34 -4.76 8.68
C GLY A 339 -23.31 -5.91 7.67
N PHE A 340 -22.14 -6.38 7.24
CA PHE A 340 -21.98 -7.52 6.32
C PHE A 340 -21.35 -8.74 6.99
N THR A 341 -20.15 -8.58 7.58
CA THR A 341 -19.45 -9.67 8.25
C THR A 341 -20.12 -10.06 9.57
N LEU A 342 -19.96 -11.32 9.96
CA LEU A 342 -20.50 -11.84 11.23
C LEU A 342 -19.48 -11.58 12.35
N ASP A 343 -19.98 -11.15 13.51
CA ASP A 343 -19.14 -10.90 14.69
C ASP A 343 -18.87 -12.19 15.50
N GLY A 344 -17.74 -12.21 16.21
CA GLY A 344 -17.46 -13.22 17.23
C GLY A 344 -16.91 -14.56 16.73
N GLU A 345 -16.41 -14.64 15.49
CA GLU A 345 -15.73 -15.86 15.01
C GLU A 345 -14.37 -16.06 15.67
N ALA A 346 -14.18 -17.22 16.32
CA ALA A 346 -12.90 -17.57 16.96
C ALA A 346 -11.74 -17.72 15.96
N ASN A 347 -12.04 -18.13 14.73
CA ASN A 347 -11.04 -18.31 13.66
C ASN A 347 -11.56 -17.70 12.35
N PRO A 348 -11.44 -16.38 12.16
CA PRO A 348 -12.01 -15.69 10.99
C PRO A 348 -11.51 -16.26 9.65
N PHE A 349 -10.24 -16.69 9.57
CA PHE A 349 -9.68 -17.33 8.37
C PHE A 349 -10.32 -18.68 8.02
N LEU A 350 -10.94 -19.38 8.98
CA LEU A 350 -11.62 -20.65 8.76
C LEU A 350 -13.16 -20.50 8.80
N GLY A 351 -13.65 -19.26 8.88
CA GLY A 351 -15.02 -18.91 9.17
C GLY A 351 -15.92 -18.66 7.96
N VAL A 352 -16.94 -17.81 8.17
CA VAL A 352 -17.93 -17.39 7.18
C VAL A 352 -17.39 -16.21 6.37
N ARG A 353 -16.65 -16.53 5.31
CA ARG A 353 -16.05 -15.54 4.39
C ARG A 353 -16.24 -15.90 2.93
N GLY A 354 -15.95 -14.96 2.03
CA GLY A 354 -16.04 -15.16 0.59
C GLY A 354 -17.43 -15.58 0.13
N LEU A 355 -17.53 -16.61 -0.73
CA LEU A 355 -18.82 -17.06 -1.23
C LEU A 355 -19.77 -17.52 -0.10
N ARG A 356 -19.25 -18.08 1.00
CA ARG A 356 -20.10 -18.51 2.13
C ARG A 356 -20.83 -17.34 2.76
N LEU A 357 -20.12 -16.23 2.97
CA LEU A 357 -20.72 -15.00 3.49
C LEU A 357 -21.73 -14.41 2.50
N CYS A 358 -21.39 -14.41 1.22
CA CYS A 358 -22.27 -13.96 0.15
C CYS A 358 -23.57 -14.77 0.08
N LEU A 359 -23.51 -16.09 0.28
CA LEU A 359 -24.68 -16.97 0.33
C LEU A 359 -25.48 -16.83 1.65
N ALA A 360 -24.82 -16.50 2.76
CA ALA A 360 -25.48 -16.22 4.03
C ALA A 360 -26.20 -14.85 4.06
N ARG A 361 -25.74 -13.89 3.24
CA ARG A 361 -26.29 -12.53 3.09
C ARG A 361 -26.68 -12.25 1.63
N PRO A 362 -27.64 -13.01 1.07
CA PRO A 362 -27.97 -12.94 -0.35
C PRO A 362 -28.51 -11.57 -0.78
N GLU A 363 -29.07 -10.77 0.13
CA GLU A 363 -29.54 -9.41 -0.13
C GLU A 363 -28.40 -8.45 -0.48
N ILE A 364 -27.27 -8.56 0.20
CA ILE A 364 -26.06 -7.77 -0.08
C ILE A 364 -25.41 -8.30 -1.35
N PHE A 365 -25.30 -9.62 -1.48
CA PHE A 365 -24.68 -10.22 -2.64
C PHE A 365 -25.46 -9.92 -3.93
N ALA A 366 -26.79 -9.89 -3.88
CA ALA A 366 -27.63 -9.55 -5.02
C ALA A 366 -27.32 -8.17 -5.59
N ILE A 367 -26.95 -7.18 -4.77
CA ILE A 367 -26.55 -5.84 -5.24
C ILE A 367 -25.32 -5.94 -6.15
N GLN A 368 -24.29 -6.69 -5.71
CA GLN A 368 -23.09 -6.92 -6.51
C GLN A 368 -23.39 -7.71 -7.79
N LEU A 369 -24.20 -8.77 -7.70
CA LEU A 369 -24.57 -9.56 -8.87
C LEU A 369 -25.35 -8.73 -9.90
N ARG A 370 -26.19 -7.79 -9.45
CA ARG A 370 -26.91 -6.87 -10.36
C ARG A 370 -25.95 -5.95 -11.11
N ALA A 371 -25.00 -5.36 -10.39
CA ALA A 371 -23.95 -4.53 -10.99
C ALA A 371 -23.10 -5.32 -12.00
N LEU A 372 -22.67 -6.53 -11.66
CA LEU A 372 -21.90 -7.41 -12.55
C LEU A 372 -22.72 -7.84 -13.79
N ALA A 373 -24.01 -8.17 -13.62
CA ALA A 373 -24.89 -8.54 -14.73
C ALA A 373 -25.05 -7.40 -15.74
N ARG A 374 -25.21 -6.16 -15.24
CA ARG A 374 -25.28 -4.94 -16.06
C ARG A 374 -23.94 -4.66 -16.73
N ALA A 375 -22.82 -4.87 -16.05
CA ALA A 375 -21.49 -4.68 -16.63
C ALA A 375 -21.19 -5.73 -17.72
N ALA A 376 -21.70 -6.97 -17.59
CA ALA A 376 -21.44 -8.07 -18.51
C ALA A 376 -21.85 -7.79 -19.98
N VAL A 377 -22.80 -6.88 -20.23
CA VAL A 377 -23.20 -6.52 -21.61
C VAL A 377 -22.23 -5.54 -22.28
N ARG A 378 -21.25 -5.01 -21.54
CA ARG A 378 -20.37 -3.90 -21.97
C ARG A 378 -19.02 -4.37 -22.48
N GLY A 379 -18.62 -5.62 -22.21
CA GLY A 379 -17.32 -6.14 -22.60
C GLY A 379 -17.13 -7.61 -22.21
N ASN A 380 -15.89 -8.08 -22.31
CA ASN A 380 -15.52 -9.48 -22.04
C ASN A 380 -15.35 -9.73 -20.53
N LEU A 381 -16.47 -9.72 -19.80
CA LEU A 381 -16.50 -9.93 -18.36
C LEU A 381 -16.53 -11.42 -18.01
N LYS A 382 -15.64 -11.79 -17.08
CA LYS A 382 -15.64 -13.06 -16.35
C LYS A 382 -15.84 -12.76 -14.86
N VAL A 383 -16.57 -13.61 -14.17
CA VAL A 383 -16.78 -13.50 -12.73
C VAL A 383 -16.26 -14.75 -12.05
N MET A 384 -15.52 -14.60 -10.95
CA MET A 384 -15.08 -15.73 -10.14
C MET A 384 -15.56 -15.61 -8.70
N PHE A 385 -15.96 -16.74 -8.13
CA PHE A 385 -16.32 -16.83 -6.71
C PHE A 385 -15.10 -17.22 -5.85
N PRO A 386 -14.83 -16.50 -4.75
CA PRO A 386 -13.79 -16.85 -3.78
C PRO A 386 -14.26 -17.91 -2.77
N MET A 387 -13.32 -18.57 -2.12
CA MET A 387 -13.53 -19.46 -0.97
C MET A 387 -14.49 -20.64 -1.23
N VAL A 388 -14.63 -21.04 -2.49
CA VAL A 388 -15.47 -22.17 -2.89
C VAL A 388 -14.84 -23.46 -2.36
N THR A 389 -15.63 -24.25 -1.64
CA THR A 389 -15.21 -25.51 -1.01
C THR A 389 -15.90 -26.72 -1.65
N SER A 390 -17.13 -26.55 -2.12
CA SER A 390 -17.93 -27.63 -2.71
C SER A 390 -18.65 -27.21 -4.00
N ALA A 391 -18.94 -28.19 -4.87
CA ALA A 391 -19.71 -27.96 -6.09
C ALA A 391 -21.12 -27.41 -5.82
N ALA A 392 -21.70 -27.73 -4.65
CA ALA A 392 -23.01 -27.23 -4.23
C ALA A 392 -23.00 -25.71 -3.98
N GLU A 393 -21.93 -25.17 -3.38
CA GLU A 393 -21.80 -23.72 -3.18
C GLU A 393 -21.71 -22.97 -4.52
N LEU A 394 -20.92 -23.51 -5.46
CA LEU A 394 -20.84 -22.97 -6.83
C LEU A 394 -22.21 -22.95 -7.50
N GLU A 395 -22.98 -24.04 -7.40
CA GLU A 395 -24.31 -24.11 -8.00
C GLU A 395 -25.29 -23.14 -7.35
N ALA A 396 -25.24 -22.98 -6.02
CA ALA A 396 -26.05 -22.00 -5.31
C ALA A 396 -25.75 -20.56 -5.76
N GLY A 397 -24.47 -20.20 -5.88
CA GLY A 397 -24.04 -18.90 -6.38
C GLY A 397 -24.45 -18.67 -7.84
N ARG A 398 -24.28 -19.68 -8.70
CA ARG A 398 -24.70 -19.66 -10.11
C ARG A 398 -26.20 -19.43 -10.24
N LYS A 399 -27.02 -20.15 -9.46
CA LYS A 399 -28.47 -20.00 -9.46
C LYS A 399 -28.89 -18.60 -9.05
N LEU A 400 -28.34 -18.08 -7.95
CA LEU A 400 -28.64 -16.73 -7.49
C LEU A 400 -28.30 -15.67 -8.56
N PHE A 401 -27.17 -15.83 -9.25
CA PHE A 401 -26.78 -14.91 -10.33
C PHE A 401 -27.73 -15.01 -11.54
N ALA A 402 -28.12 -16.22 -11.93
CA ALA A 402 -29.09 -16.41 -13.00
C ALA A 402 -30.45 -15.78 -12.66
N ASP A 403 -30.93 -15.95 -11.43
CA ASP A 403 -32.19 -15.34 -10.95
C ASP A 403 -32.12 -13.80 -10.99
N VAL A 404 -30.98 -13.22 -10.61
CA VAL A 404 -30.73 -11.78 -10.69
C VAL A 404 -30.78 -11.28 -12.14
N VAL A 405 -30.12 -11.99 -13.07
CA VAL A 405 -30.13 -11.63 -14.50
C VAL A 405 -31.56 -11.67 -15.05
N GLN A 406 -32.34 -12.72 -14.72
CA GLN A 406 -33.73 -12.82 -15.17
C GLN A 406 -34.61 -11.67 -14.65
N ARG A 407 -34.45 -11.28 -13.39
CA ARG A 407 -35.20 -10.14 -12.82
C ARG A 407 -34.85 -8.83 -13.51
N LEU A 408 -33.56 -8.55 -13.72
CA LEU A 408 -33.12 -7.36 -14.46
C LEU A 408 -33.69 -7.32 -15.88
N GLN A 409 -33.68 -8.44 -16.58
CA GLN A 409 -34.25 -8.54 -17.94
C GLN A 409 -35.77 -8.35 -17.94
N ALA A 410 -36.48 -8.87 -16.93
CA ALA A 410 -37.91 -8.64 -16.76
C ALA A 410 -38.24 -7.17 -16.48
N ASP A 411 -37.36 -6.47 -15.77
CA ASP A 411 -37.44 -5.02 -15.50
C ASP A 411 -37.01 -4.15 -16.72
N GLY A 412 -36.65 -4.77 -17.85
CA GLY A 412 -36.20 -4.08 -19.06
C GLY A 412 -34.76 -3.55 -18.99
N ILE A 413 -33.98 -3.98 -18.01
CA ILE A 413 -32.58 -3.58 -17.83
C ILE A 413 -31.68 -4.57 -18.58
N ALA A 414 -30.80 -4.04 -19.43
CA ALA A 414 -29.83 -4.85 -20.15
C ALA A 414 -28.87 -5.56 -19.18
N ALA A 415 -28.90 -6.89 -19.21
CA ALA A 415 -28.14 -7.74 -18.30
C ALA A 415 -27.79 -9.07 -18.97
N MET A 416 -26.62 -9.61 -18.64
CA MET A 416 -26.13 -10.90 -19.15
C MET A 416 -25.46 -11.69 -18.03
N LEU A 417 -25.57 -13.02 -18.08
CA LEU A 417 -24.80 -13.90 -17.21
C LEU A 417 -23.37 -14.06 -17.78
N PRO A 418 -22.32 -13.57 -17.11
CA PRO A 418 -20.94 -13.71 -17.59
C PRO A 418 -20.44 -15.15 -17.44
N GLU A 419 -19.27 -15.45 -18.03
CA GLU A 419 -18.56 -16.70 -17.72
C GLU A 419 -18.24 -16.76 -16.23
N LEU A 420 -18.63 -17.87 -15.58
CA LEU A 420 -18.40 -18.06 -14.15
C LEU A 420 -17.24 -19.02 -13.92
N GLY A 421 -16.31 -18.58 -13.08
CA GLY A 421 -15.14 -19.31 -12.59
C GLY A 421 -15.17 -19.50 -11.09
N ILE A 422 -14.18 -20.24 -10.57
CA ILE A 422 -13.89 -20.27 -9.14
C ILE A 422 -12.44 -19.93 -8.88
N MET A 423 -12.18 -19.30 -7.74
CA MET A 423 -10.84 -19.23 -7.18
C MET A 423 -10.56 -20.56 -6.44
N VAL A 424 -9.54 -21.28 -6.88
CA VAL A 424 -9.06 -22.53 -6.28
C VAL A 424 -8.06 -22.16 -5.19
N GLU A 425 -8.60 -21.94 -4.00
CA GLU A 425 -7.84 -21.48 -2.84
C GLU A 425 -8.11 -22.29 -1.57
N VAL A 426 -9.12 -23.16 -1.59
CA VAL A 426 -9.40 -24.12 -0.51
C VAL A 426 -8.86 -25.50 -0.93
N PRO A 427 -8.12 -26.22 -0.07
CA PRO A 427 -7.55 -27.53 -0.42
C PRO A 427 -8.61 -28.53 -0.90
N ALA A 428 -9.81 -28.51 -0.31
CA ALA A 428 -10.93 -29.34 -0.73
C ALA A 428 -11.31 -29.12 -2.20
N ALA A 429 -11.33 -27.86 -2.66
CA ALA A 429 -11.62 -27.53 -4.05
C ALA A 429 -10.50 -27.99 -5.00
N ALA A 430 -9.24 -27.87 -4.58
CA ALA A 430 -8.10 -28.37 -5.36
C ALA A 430 -8.12 -29.90 -5.51
N LEU A 431 -8.46 -30.62 -4.45
CA LEU A 431 -8.57 -32.09 -4.46
C LEU A 431 -9.76 -32.59 -5.26
N ALA A 432 -10.89 -31.88 -5.22
CA ALA A 432 -12.13 -32.24 -5.90
C ALA A 432 -12.34 -31.46 -7.21
N ILE A 433 -11.28 -30.98 -7.85
CA ILE A 433 -11.36 -30.02 -8.97
C ILE A 433 -12.26 -30.48 -10.12
N THR A 434 -12.31 -31.79 -10.39
CA THR A 434 -13.12 -32.40 -11.45
C THR A 434 -14.62 -32.39 -11.16
N SER A 435 -15.03 -32.16 -9.91
CA SER A 435 -16.44 -32.06 -9.52
C SER A 435 -17.06 -30.70 -9.87
N PHE A 436 -16.25 -29.68 -10.12
CA PHE A 436 -16.71 -28.32 -10.38
C PHE A 436 -17.02 -28.11 -11.86
N LYS A 437 -18.29 -27.82 -12.16
CA LYS A 437 -18.75 -27.41 -13.50
C LYS A 437 -18.62 -25.89 -13.63
N THR A 438 -17.48 -25.44 -14.14
CA THR A 438 -17.12 -24.02 -14.22
C THR A 438 -16.40 -23.70 -15.52
N SER A 439 -16.43 -22.45 -15.96
CA SER A 439 -15.82 -22.02 -17.22
C SER A 439 -14.30 -21.87 -17.13
N PHE A 440 -13.79 -21.58 -15.94
CA PHE A 440 -12.36 -21.45 -15.68
C PHE A 440 -12.03 -21.62 -14.19
N PHE A 441 -10.75 -21.86 -13.93
CA PHE A 441 -10.16 -21.93 -12.59
C PHE A 441 -9.08 -20.86 -12.46
N SER A 442 -8.99 -20.23 -11.29
CA SER A 442 -7.89 -19.31 -10.95
C SER A 442 -7.30 -19.72 -9.61
N ILE A 443 -6.00 -20.03 -9.55
CA ILE A 443 -5.38 -20.53 -8.30
C ILE A 443 -5.07 -19.34 -7.38
N GLY A 444 -5.73 -19.28 -6.22
CA GLY A 444 -5.42 -18.34 -5.15
C GLY A 444 -4.32 -18.90 -4.26
N SER A 445 -3.06 -18.80 -4.70
CA SER A 445 -1.93 -19.46 -4.04
C SER A 445 -1.71 -19.02 -2.59
N ASN A 446 -2.06 -17.77 -2.25
CA ASN A 446 -1.87 -17.23 -0.92
C ASN A 446 -2.69 -17.99 0.13
N ASP A 447 -4.00 -18.07 -0.09
CA ASP A 447 -4.91 -18.77 0.81
C ASP A 447 -4.75 -20.30 0.67
N LEU A 448 -4.48 -20.82 -0.54
CA LEU A 448 -4.16 -22.24 -0.72
C LEU A 448 -2.95 -22.67 0.10
N ALA A 449 -1.84 -21.92 0.04
CA ALA A 449 -0.65 -22.21 0.83
C ALA A 449 -0.94 -22.13 2.33
N GLN A 450 -1.67 -21.11 2.77
CA GLN A 450 -2.06 -20.96 4.17
C GLN A 450 -2.84 -22.18 4.70
N TYR A 451 -3.82 -22.68 3.94
CA TYR A 451 -4.61 -23.83 4.38
C TYR A 451 -3.90 -25.18 4.21
N VAL A 452 -3.07 -25.34 3.17
CA VAL A 452 -2.30 -26.58 2.97
C VAL A 452 -1.20 -26.71 4.02
N LEU A 453 -0.51 -25.62 4.34
CA LEU A 453 0.61 -25.61 5.30
C LEU A 453 0.14 -25.41 6.75
N ALA A 454 -1.12 -25.02 6.96
CA ALA A 454 -1.65 -24.57 8.24
C ALA A 454 -0.82 -23.44 8.86
N CYS A 455 -0.32 -22.52 8.01
CA CYS A 455 0.49 -21.38 8.41
C CYS A 455 -0.21 -20.08 8.02
N ASP A 456 -0.53 -19.24 9.01
CA ASP A 456 -1.04 -17.90 8.78
C ASP A 456 0.05 -17.03 8.12
N ARG A 457 -0.26 -16.47 6.95
CA ARG A 457 0.65 -15.64 6.16
C ARG A 457 1.06 -14.34 6.84
N SER A 458 0.27 -13.87 7.80
CA SER A 458 0.55 -12.65 8.58
C SER A 458 1.45 -12.94 9.79
N ASN A 459 1.58 -14.21 10.19
CA ASN A 459 2.37 -14.61 11.33
C ASN A 459 3.85 -14.81 10.96
N GLY A 460 4.65 -13.78 11.21
CA GLY A 460 6.09 -13.80 10.93
C GLY A 460 6.88 -14.89 11.66
N ALA A 461 6.37 -15.47 12.75
CA ALA A 461 7.01 -16.57 13.47
C ALA A 461 6.92 -17.92 12.72
N LEU A 462 6.07 -18.01 11.69
CA LEU A 462 5.87 -19.21 10.86
C LEU A 462 6.65 -19.15 9.54
N ALA A 463 7.43 -18.09 9.31
CA ALA A 463 8.31 -18.00 8.15
C ALA A 463 9.46 -19.04 8.27
N PRO A 464 9.74 -19.85 7.24
CA PRO A 464 10.76 -20.87 7.27
C PRO A 464 12.21 -20.35 7.32
#